data_AF-A0A3D5JEI1-F1
#
_entry.id   AF-A0A3D5JEI1-F1
#
_cell.length_a   1.000
_cell.length_b   1.000
_cell.length_c   1.000
_cell.angle_alpha   90.00
_cell.angle_beta   90.00
_cell.angle_gamma   90.00
#
_symmetry.space_group_name_H-M   'P 1'
#
loop_
_entity.id
_entity.type
_entity.pdbx_description
1 polymer ?
#
loop_
_entity_poly.entity_id
_entity_poly.type
_entity_poly.pdbx_seq_one_letter_code
_entity_poly.pdbx_strand_id
1 'polypeptide(L)'
;DSGGMVGLNLATAFLRPDGKMLPEVPFEIMMRHLDHLLGILGEDHVGIGSDYDGAVVPDQLTSVAELPNLVNAMRQHGFDETLIGKLCTGNWLRVLERTWKHTT
;
A
#
# COMPACT_ATOMS: atom_id res chain seq x y z
N ASP A 1 7.69 15.03 -7.76
CA ASP A 1 8.81 15.57 -8.57
C ASP A 1 9.57 14.53 -9.37
N SER A 2 10.19 13.52 -8.74
CA SER A 2 11.00 12.54 -9.48
C SER A 2 10.20 11.54 -10.31
N GLY A 3 8.87 11.50 -10.21
CA GLY A 3 8.02 10.45 -10.79
C GLY A 3 8.23 9.07 -10.14
N GLY A 4 8.62 9.05 -8.85
CA GLY A 4 8.95 7.85 -8.09
C GLY A 4 7.73 7.04 -7.63
N MET A 5 7.93 6.20 -6.63
CA MET A 5 6.91 5.28 -6.10
C MET A 5 7.12 5.08 -4.60
N VAL A 6 6.02 5.00 -3.84
CA VAL A 6 6.02 4.60 -2.42
C VAL A 6 5.09 3.42 -2.24
N GLY A 7 5.58 2.36 -1.60
CA GLY A 7 4.77 1.23 -1.16
C GLY A 7 4.32 1.43 0.29
N LEU A 8 3.03 1.29 0.58
CA LEU A 8 2.51 1.21 1.94
C LEU A 8 3.06 -0.05 2.61
N ASN A 9 3.84 0.13 3.69
CA ASN A 9 4.35 -0.95 4.52
C ASN A 9 3.30 -1.43 5.52
N LEU A 10 3.17 -2.75 5.70
CA LEU A 10 2.22 -3.35 6.64
C LEU A 10 2.78 -3.50 8.06
N ALA A 11 4.04 -3.16 8.31
CA ALA A 11 4.62 -3.16 9.64
C ALA A 11 3.81 -2.30 10.60
N THR A 12 3.28 -2.92 11.65
CA THR A 12 2.39 -2.31 12.64
C THR A 12 2.99 -1.06 13.29
N ALA A 13 4.30 -1.06 13.55
CA ALA A 13 5.03 0.10 14.09
C ALA A 13 5.03 1.32 13.16
N PHE A 14 4.86 1.14 11.85
CA PHE A 14 4.79 2.24 10.88
C PHE A 14 3.34 2.65 10.56
N LEU A 15 2.38 1.75 10.80
CA LEU A 15 0.96 2.04 10.64
C LEU A 15 0.39 2.78 11.85
N ARG A 16 0.68 2.29 13.06
CA ARG A 16 0.02 2.74 14.29
C ARG A 16 0.48 4.15 14.69
N PRO A 17 -0.45 5.02 15.13
CA PRO A 17 -0.09 6.34 15.66
C PRO A 17 0.86 6.31 16.85
N ASP A 18 0.83 5.24 17.65
CA ASP A 18 1.68 5.06 18.82
C ASP A 18 3.02 4.36 18.52
N GLY A 19 3.25 3.98 17.26
CA GLY A 19 4.48 3.33 16.81
C GLY A 19 4.74 1.95 17.41
N LYS A 20 3.76 1.32 18.07
CA LYS A 20 3.97 0.03 18.73
C LYS A 20 3.92 -1.13 17.75
N MET A 21 4.66 -2.20 18.04
CA MET A 21 4.62 -3.47 17.31
C MET A 21 3.50 -4.36 17.87
N LEU A 22 2.25 -3.94 17.68
CA LEU A 22 1.05 -4.65 18.14
C LEU A 22 0.15 -4.94 16.92
N PRO A 23 -0.37 -6.16 16.78
CA PRO A 23 -1.02 -6.60 15.55
C PRO A 23 -2.46 -6.07 15.40
N GLU A 24 -3.04 -5.47 16.44
CA GLU A 24 -4.38 -4.89 16.38
C GLU A 24 -4.35 -3.56 15.61
N VAL A 25 -4.51 -3.63 14.29
CA VAL A 25 -4.56 -2.46 13.42
C VAL A 25 -5.85 -2.48 12.61
N PRO A 26 -6.79 -1.56 12.88
CA PRO A 26 -7.98 -1.37 12.06
C PRO A 26 -7.61 -0.93 10.63
N PHE A 27 -8.35 -1.39 9.62
CA PHE A 27 -8.08 -1.02 8.22
C PHE A 27 -8.18 0.49 7.98
N GLU A 28 -8.98 1.22 8.77
CA GLU A 28 -9.10 2.67 8.70
C GLU A 28 -7.76 3.38 8.91
N ILE A 29 -6.85 2.78 9.69
CA ILE A 29 -5.50 3.32 9.89
C ILE A 29 -4.71 3.23 8.58
N MET A 30 -4.81 2.11 7.86
CA MET A 30 -4.16 1.93 6.57
C MET A 30 -4.79 2.84 5.50
N MET A 31 -6.11 2.99 5.50
CA MET A 31 -6.79 3.91 4.58
C MET A 31 -6.33 5.35 4.77
N ARG A 32 -6.18 5.80 6.04
CA ARG A 32 -5.63 7.13 6.33
C ARG A 32 -4.20 7.30 5.80
N HIS A 33 -3.36 6.27 5.88
CA HIS A 33 -2.02 6.32 5.28
C HIS A 33 -2.11 6.39 3.75
N LEU A 34 -2.97 5.60 3.11
CA LEU A 34 -3.19 5.66 1.66
C LEU A 34 -3.71 7.03 1.23
N ASP A 35 -4.73 7.59 1.89
CA ASP A 35 -5.25 8.93 1.60
C ASP A 35 -4.16 10.00 1.70
N HIS A 36 -3.32 9.93 2.75
CA HIS A 36 -2.22 10.86 2.93
C HIS A 36 -1.17 10.73 1.83
N LEU A 37 -0.76 9.51 1.49
CA LEU A 37 0.18 9.24 0.41
C LEU A 37 -0.37 9.69 -0.94
N LEU A 38 -1.64 9.37 -1.23
CA LEU A 38 -2.32 9.77 -2.46
C LEU A 38 -2.44 11.29 -2.57
N GLY A 39 -2.77 11.99 -1.48
CA GLY A 39 -2.88 13.44 -1.46
C GLY A 39 -1.57 14.19 -1.72
N ILE A 40 -0.43 13.58 -1.38
CA ILE A 40 0.90 14.18 -1.58
C ILE A 40 1.53 13.72 -2.89
N LEU A 41 1.48 12.42 -3.17
CA LEU A 41 2.22 11.78 -4.25
C LEU A 41 1.41 11.70 -5.54
N GLY A 42 0.07 11.71 -5.45
CA GLY A 42 -0.83 11.43 -6.56
C GLY A 42 -1.10 9.93 -6.75
N GLU A 43 -2.20 9.62 -7.43
CA GLU A 43 -2.68 8.24 -7.64
C GLU A 43 -1.69 7.35 -8.38
N ASP A 44 -0.81 7.95 -9.18
CA ASP A 44 0.17 7.23 -9.97
C ASP A 44 1.48 7.02 -9.20
N HIS A 45 1.53 7.12 -7.87
CA HIS A 45 2.81 7.08 -7.14
C HIS A 45 2.76 6.28 -5.84
N VAL A 46 1.66 5.55 -5.61
CA VAL A 46 1.40 4.78 -4.40
C VAL A 46 1.09 3.33 -4.74
N GLY A 47 1.57 2.37 -3.95
CA GLY A 47 1.17 0.97 -4.06
C GLY A 47 1.32 0.24 -2.75
N ILE A 48 1.32 -1.09 -2.79
CA ILE A 48 1.54 -1.93 -1.60
C ILE A 48 3.00 -2.38 -1.55
N GLY A 49 3.62 -2.31 -0.37
CA GLY A 49 4.97 -2.81 -0.11
C GLY A 49 4.97 -3.60 1.19
N SER A 50 4.49 -4.84 1.15
CA SER A 50 3.95 -5.50 2.34
C SER A 50 4.92 -5.69 3.50
N ASP A 51 6.19 -5.95 3.18
CA ASP A 51 7.20 -6.39 4.16
C ASP A 51 6.82 -7.71 4.85
N TYR A 52 6.12 -8.60 4.10
CA TYR A 52 5.86 -9.97 4.53
C TYR A 52 7.18 -10.69 4.85
N ASP A 53 7.15 -11.54 5.89
CA ASP A 53 8.30 -12.23 6.48
C ASP A 53 9.39 -11.29 7.07
N GLY A 54 9.18 -9.96 7.05
CA GLY A 54 10.09 -8.95 7.60
C GLY A 54 9.56 -8.18 8.81
N ALA A 55 8.26 -8.27 9.11
CA ALA A 55 7.62 -7.42 10.12
C ALA A 55 6.46 -8.10 10.89
N VAL A 56 6.07 -7.48 12.01
CA VAL A 56 4.77 -7.74 12.65
C VAL A 56 3.70 -6.98 11.87
N VAL A 57 2.81 -7.70 11.21
CA VAL A 57 1.71 -7.17 10.37
C VAL A 57 0.36 -7.20 11.12
N PRO A 58 -0.70 -6.54 10.62
CA PRO A 58 -2.02 -6.59 11.23
C PRO A 58 -2.60 -8.01 11.28
N ASP A 59 -3.36 -8.35 12.32
CA ASP A 59 -3.98 -9.68 12.48
C ASP A 59 -4.84 -10.11 11.27
N GLN A 60 -5.46 -9.14 10.61
CA GLN A 60 -6.33 -9.36 9.45
C GLN A 60 -5.57 -9.60 8.14
N LEU A 61 -4.23 -9.51 8.16
CA LEU A 61 -3.34 -9.60 7.01
C LEU A 61 -2.11 -10.48 7.30
N THR A 62 -2.23 -11.47 8.19
CA THR A 62 -1.10 -12.29 8.67
C THR A 62 -0.43 -13.14 7.58
N SER A 63 -1.08 -13.41 6.45
CA SER A 63 -0.42 -13.97 5.27
C SER A 63 -0.86 -13.26 3.98
N VAL A 64 -0.20 -13.63 2.88
CA VAL A 64 -0.53 -13.13 1.54
C VAL A 64 -1.93 -13.54 1.07
N ALA A 65 -2.48 -14.65 1.60
CA ALA A 65 -3.82 -15.11 1.25
C ALA A 65 -4.93 -14.14 1.71
N GLU A 66 -4.63 -13.29 2.67
CA GLU A 66 -5.55 -12.32 3.27
C GLU A 66 -5.54 -10.94 2.57
N LEU A 67 -4.67 -10.72 1.56
CA LEU A 67 -4.67 -9.48 0.78
C LEU A 67 -6.04 -9.09 0.17
N PRO A 68 -6.94 -10.03 -0.21
CA PRO A 68 -8.30 -9.67 -0.60
C PRO A 68 -9.08 -8.89 0.47
N ASN A 69 -8.77 -9.06 1.76
CA ASN A 69 -9.39 -8.27 2.84
C ASN A 69 -9.01 -6.79 2.72
N LEU A 70 -7.74 -6.49 2.42
CA LEU A 70 -7.28 -5.12 2.20
C LEU A 70 -7.97 -4.51 0.97
N VAL A 71 -8.13 -5.28 -0.12
CA VAL A 71 -8.85 -4.82 -1.31
C VAL A 71 -10.32 -4.51 -0.97
N ASN A 72 -10.98 -5.36 -0.18
CA ASN A 72 -12.35 -5.10 0.26
C ASN A 72 -12.44 -3.86 1.16
N ALA A 73 -11.47 -3.64 2.04
CA ALA A 73 -11.41 -2.42 2.84
C ALA A 73 -11.24 -1.17 1.97
N MET A 74 -10.40 -1.21 0.92
CA MET A 74 -10.27 -0.12 -0.06
C MET A 74 -11.59 0.20 -0.76
N ARG A 75 -12.34 -0.83 -1.17
CA ARG A 75 -13.69 -0.66 -1.77
C ARG A 75 -14.67 -0.02 -0.78
N GLN A 76 -14.68 -0.48 0.47
CA GLN A 76 -15.56 0.04 1.51
C GLN A 76 -15.22 1.49 1.88
N HIS A 77 -13.94 1.86 1.81
CA HIS A 77 -13.47 3.24 1.98
C HIS A 77 -13.90 4.17 0.84
N GLY A 78 -14.19 3.61 -0.33
CA GLY A 78 -14.71 4.34 -1.49
C GLY A 78 -13.72 4.51 -2.64
N PHE A 79 -12.58 3.79 -2.64
CA PHE A 79 -11.72 3.74 -3.80
C PHE A 79 -12.40 2.96 -4.93
N ASP A 80 -12.38 3.52 -6.13
CA ASP A 80 -12.90 2.83 -7.31
C ASP A 80 -11.94 1.74 -7.81
N GLU A 81 -12.44 0.85 -8.67
CA GLU A 81 -11.62 -0.25 -9.20
C GLU A 81 -10.43 0.23 -10.03
N THR A 82 -10.48 1.45 -10.59
CA THR A 82 -9.36 2.03 -11.35
C THR A 82 -8.20 2.35 -10.43
N LEU A 83 -8.47 3.07 -9.33
CA LEU A 83 -7.50 3.38 -8.30
C LEU A 83 -6.99 2.11 -7.60
N ILE A 84 -7.87 1.17 -7.27
CA ILE A 84 -7.47 -0.11 -6.68
C ILE A 84 -6.51 -0.86 -7.61
N GLY A 85 -6.79 -0.92 -8.91
CA GLY A 85 -5.90 -1.54 -9.89
C GLY A 85 -4.52 -0.89 -9.93
N LYS A 86 -4.45 0.45 -9.84
CA LYS A 86 -3.18 1.20 -9.75
C LYS A 86 -2.41 0.85 -8.48
N LEU A 87 -3.07 0.87 -7.32
CA LEU A 87 -2.47 0.59 -6.01
C LEU A 87 -1.93 -0.85 -5.90
N CYS A 88 -2.70 -1.82 -6.41
CA CYS A 88 -2.35 -3.23 -6.32
C CYS A 88 -1.18 -3.61 -7.24
N THR A 89 -1.13 -3.11 -8.47
CA THR A 89 -0.12 -3.54 -9.45
C THR A 89 0.30 -2.47 -10.45
N GLY A 90 -0.65 -1.69 -10.99
CA GLY A 90 -0.41 -0.81 -12.14
C GLY A 90 0.73 0.19 -11.91
N ASN A 91 0.82 0.75 -10.70
CA ASN A 91 1.84 1.72 -10.36
C ASN A 91 3.24 1.12 -10.25
N TRP A 92 3.35 -0.11 -9.73
CA TRP A 92 4.61 -0.83 -9.72
C TRP A 92 5.09 -1.11 -11.15
N LEU A 93 4.22 -1.61 -12.03
CA LEU A 93 4.58 -1.88 -13.42
C LEU A 93 5.07 -0.60 -14.14
N ARG A 94 4.33 0.51 -14.00
CA ARG A 94 4.74 1.78 -14.60
C ARG A 94 6.11 2.26 -14.10
N VAL A 95 6.41 2.17 -12.79
CA VAL A 95 7.71 2.62 -12.30
C VAL A 95 8.85 1.70 -12.74
N LEU A 96 8.59 0.40 -12.87
CA LEU A 96 9.56 -0.56 -13.42
C LEU A 96 9.86 -0.25 -14.90
N GLU A 97 8.85 -0.05 -15.73
CA GLU A 97 9.01 0.35 -17.14
C GLU A 97 9.79 1.66 -17.29
N ARG A 98 9.50 2.64 -16.43
CA ARG A 98 10.20 3.92 -16.42
C ARG A 98 11.67 3.79 -16.04
N THR A 99 11.97 2.90 -15.08
CA THR A 99 13.32 2.74 -14.50
C THR A 99 14.20 1.84 -15.36
N TRP A 100 13.66 0.74 -15.86
CA TRP A 100 14.41 -0.33 -16.53
C TRP A 100 14.48 -0.18 -18.05
N LYS A 101 14.28 1.02 -18.60
CA LYS A 101 14.38 1.26 -20.04
C LYS A 101 15.62 0.55 -20.60
N HIS A 102 15.39 -0.44 -21.47
CA HIS A 102 16.46 -1.04 -22.24
C HIS A 102 17.08 0.06 -23.07
N THR A 103 18.35 0.36 -22.81
CA THR A 103 19.18 1.06 -23.78
C THR A 103 19.28 0.13 -24.99
N THR A 104 18.43 0.34 -26.00
CA THR A 104 18.72 -0.13 -27.36
C THR A 104 19.71 0.80 -28.01
#